data_AF-V4UEU8-F1
#
_entry.id   AF-V4UEU8-F1
#
_cell.length_a   1.000
_cell.length_b   1.000
_cell.length_c   1.000
_cell.angle_alpha   90.00
_cell.angle_beta   90.00
_cell.angle_gamma   90.00
#
_symmetry.space_group_name_H-M   'P 1'
#
loop_
_entity.id
_entity.type
_entity.pdbx_description
1 polymer ?
#
loop_
_entity_poly.entity_id
_entity_poly.type
_entity_poly.pdbx_seq_one_letter_code
_entity_poly.pdbx_strand_id
1 'polypeptide(L)'
;MASSSPQLETCSSESDKEAMEQIALSESPIQDIANSSTNNSIKGKPELHIKIAENFGNFFASLRENLFVVKRVVQNLWLQYIRGEKSDRIRAYQVWPGNNVFFFHGRFICGPDPRGLLLTTTSIILSSWIFAMYIGDDLPSHSSTIVTISVILTVIVFINLILVSTTDPGIIPRNDQANIEDVGTSDGTRSKRVMINGVEMKLKYCRICKIFRPPRSCHCAVCDNCVEKFDHHCPWIGQCIALRNYRFYLSFVISALVLFAYLFAFSVWRIHAKSKSGLLGMLKNCPETVALVSFSFAAIWFLAGLAIFHIYLITVNQTAYENFRQRYADSQNPYDKGIVSNFKDVLFGPVPPSRVDFRAEVTSSWHIKATRRV
;
A
#
# COMPACT_ATOMS: atom_id res chain seq x y z
N MET A 1 15.63 -34.66 41.35
CA MET A 1 15.61 -33.65 42.42
C MET A 1 14.48 -32.68 42.16
N ALA A 2 13.76 -32.35 43.23
CA ALA A 2 12.38 -31.92 43.22
C ALA A 2 12.16 -30.41 43.03
N SER A 3 10.90 -30.07 42.73
CA SER A 3 10.21 -28.78 42.97
C SER A 3 10.59 -27.64 42.02
N SER A 4 9.71 -26.74 41.58
CA SER A 4 8.32 -26.44 41.90
C SER A 4 7.77 -25.54 40.78
N SER A 5 6.51 -25.70 40.41
CA SER A 5 5.74 -24.59 39.83
C SER A 5 5.34 -23.61 40.93
N PRO A 6 5.04 -22.35 40.58
CA PRO A 6 3.71 -21.88 40.89
C PRO A 6 3.00 -21.19 39.71
N GLN A 7 1.69 -21.11 39.87
CA GLN A 7 0.66 -20.70 38.94
C GLN A 7 0.43 -19.18 38.87
N LEU A 8 -0.20 -18.78 37.75
CA LEU A 8 -1.15 -17.68 37.50
C LEU A 8 -1.11 -16.39 38.35
N GLU A 9 -1.03 -15.25 37.65
CA GLU A 9 -1.93 -14.10 37.91
C GLU A 9 -2.09 -13.20 36.67
N THR A 10 -3.18 -12.44 36.66
CA THR A 10 -3.87 -11.82 35.54
C THR A 10 -3.57 -10.33 35.33
N CYS A 11 -3.91 -9.86 34.12
CA CYS A 11 -4.38 -8.51 33.76
C CYS A 11 -3.40 -7.31 33.72
N SER A 12 -3.42 -6.67 32.54
CA SER A 12 -3.25 -5.23 32.27
C SER A 12 -2.41 -4.38 33.25
N SER A 13 -1.28 -3.89 32.76
CA SER A 13 -0.72 -2.60 33.17
C SER A 13 -0.11 -1.90 31.95
N GLU A 14 -0.81 -0.89 31.45
CA GLU A 14 -0.40 0.51 31.42
C GLU A 14 1.10 0.91 31.48
N SER A 15 2.04 0.14 30.89
CA SER A 15 3.47 0.50 30.85
C SER A 15 4.13 0.49 29.47
N ASP A 16 3.41 0.13 28.40
CA ASP A 16 3.96 0.13 27.03
C ASP A 16 3.55 1.37 26.21
N LYS A 17 2.98 2.38 26.86
CA LYS A 17 2.57 3.66 26.25
C LYS A 17 3.54 4.82 26.47
N GLU A 18 4.56 4.68 27.31
CA GLU A 18 5.46 5.79 27.67
C GLU A 18 6.82 5.82 26.93
N ALA A 19 7.09 4.87 26.03
CA ALA A 19 8.37 4.84 25.30
C ALA A 19 8.34 5.50 23.90
N MET A 20 7.22 6.11 23.49
CA MET A 20 7.04 6.73 22.16
C MET A 20 6.47 8.17 22.24
N GLU A 21 6.63 8.85 23.38
CA GLU A 21 6.15 10.21 23.61
C GLU A 21 7.20 11.10 24.32
N GLN A 22 8.45 11.09 23.81
CA GLN A 22 9.54 11.95 24.31
C GLN A 22 10.45 12.49 23.20
N ILE A 23 9.94 12.75 21.99
CA ILE A 23 10.64 13.57 20.96
C ILE A 23 9.63 14.46 20.20
N ALA A 24 8.81 15.18 20.95
CA ALA A 24 8.06 16.32 20.43
C ALA A 24 7.72 17.21 21.63
N LEU A 25 8.50 18.28 21.84
CA LEU A 25 8.14 19.54 22.51
C LEU A 25 9.42 20.27 22.95
N SER A 26 9.92 21.17 22.11
CA SER A 26 10.48 22.45 22.56
C SER A 26 10.60 23.41 21.38
N GLU A 27 9.65 24.35 21.30
CA GLU A 27 9.83 25.58 20.52
C GLU A 27 10.62 26.60 21.37
N SER A 28 11.69 27.13 20.76
CA SER A 28 12.32 28.47 20.82
C SER A 28 12.51 29.22 22.16
N PRO A 29 13.53 30.10 22.26
CA PRO A 29 13.32 31.47 21.78
C PRO A 29 14.54 32.24 21.24
N ILE A 30 14.22 33.20 20.34
CA ILE A 30 14.81 34.56 20.21
C ILE A 30 16.23 34.66 19.57
N GLN A 31 16.32 35.17 18.33
CA GLN A 31 16.50 36.60 17.97
C GLN A 31 17.95 37.05 18.20
N ASP A 32 18.76 37.02 17.14
CA ASP A 32 19.67 38.10 16.77
C ASP A 32 20.47 37.74 15.51
N ILE A 33 20.87 38.78 14.78
CA ILE A 33 21.62 38.83 13.50
C ILE A 33 20.74 39.12 12.28
N ALA A 34 20.13 40.30 12.33
CA ALA A 34 20.01 41.17 11.17
C ALA A 34 20.99 42.33 11.37
N ASN A 35 22.04 42.41 10.55
CA ASN A 35 22.71 43.63 10.04
C ASN A 35 24.15 43.33 9.61
N SER A 36 24.34 43.01 8.34
CA SER A 36 25.40 43.64 7.55
C SER A 36 25.01 43.65 6.06
N SER A 37 24.83 44.88 5.58
CA SER A 37 25.04 45.40 4.22
C SER A 37 25.83 44.47 3.28
N THR A 38 25.49 44.31 1.98
CA THR A 38 25.49 45.38 0.97
C THR A 38 24.74 44.99 -0.31
N ASN A 39 24.13 46.02 -0.92
CA ASN A 39 23.56 46.09 -2.28
C ASN A 39 24.37 45.38 -3.38
N ASN A 40 23.67 44.67 -4.29
CA ASN A 40 23.77 44.91 -5.72
C ASN A 40 22.64 44.22 -6.53
N SER A 41 21.78 45.07 -7.12
CA SER A 41 21.07 44.94 -8.40
C SER A 41 20.69 43.54 -8.93
N ILE A 42 19.42 43.12 -8.72
CA ILE A 42 18.68 42.26 -9.66
C ILE A 42 17.21 42.72 -9.71
N LYS A 43 16.91 43.70 -10.58
CA LYS A 43 15.53 43.96 -11.03
C LYS A 43 15.20 42.98 -12.16
N GLY A 44 14.19 42.12 -11.97
CA GLY A 44 13.55 41.38 -13.08
C GLY A 44 13.26 39.88 -12.88
N LYS A 45 13.67 39.25 -11.77
CA LYS A 45 13.46 37.80 -11.53
C LYS A 45 12.42 37.35 -10.48
N PRO A 46 11.90 38.17 -9.54
CA PRO A 46 10.99 37.67 -8.50
C PRO A 46 9.56 37.40 -9.02
N GLU A 47 9.09 38.10 -10.05
CA GLU A 47 7.70 37.97 -10.53
C GLU A 47 7.38 36.63 -11.19
N LEU A 48 8.34 36.01 -11.90
CA LEU A 48 8.11 34.73 -12.59
C LEU A 48 8.05 33.56 -11.59
N HIS A 49 8.91 33.56 -10.59
CA HIS A 49 8.92 32.53 -9.54
C HIS A 49 7.68 32.65 -8.64
N ILE A 50 7.23 33.86 -8.33
CA ILE A 50 5.97 34.11 -7.62
C ILE A 50 4.79 33.63 -8.47
N LYS A 51 4.73 33.97 -9.77
CA LYS A 51 3.67 33.48 -10.67
C LYS A 51 3.61 31.96 -10.79
N ILE A 52 4.76 31.28 -10.82
CA ILE A 52 4.80 29.81 -10.87
C ILE A 52 4.32 29.23 -9.54
N ALA A 53 4.78 29.76 -8.40
CA ALA A 53 4.33 29.32 -7.07
C ALA A 53 2.82 29.57 -6.85
N GLU A 54 2.32 30.73 -7.29
CA GLU A 54 0.89 31.05 -7.29
C GLU A 54 0.11 30.12 -8.22
N ASN A 55 0.60 29.83 -9.42
CA ASN A 55 -0.05 28.90 -10.34
C ASN A 55 -0.09 27.47 -9.78
N PHE A 56 0.97 27.00 -9.13
CA PHE A 56 0.98 25.71 -8.44
C PHE A 56 0.04 25.71 -7.22
N GLY A 57 0.05 26.78 -6.41
CA GLY A 57 -0.85 26.95 -5.29
C GLY A 57 -2.33 26.95 -5.72
N ASN A 58 -2.65 27.69 -6.78
CA ASN A 58 -3.97 27.76 -7.39
C ASN A 58 -4.39 26.42 -8.00
N PHE A 59 -3.45 25.69 -8.62
CA PHE A 59 -3.70 24.35 -9.14
C PHE A 59 -4.04 23.36 -8.02
N PHE A 60 -3.25 23.33 -6.93
CA PHE A 60 -3.54 22.44 -5.79
C PHE A 60 -4.79 22.85 -5.02
N ALA A 61 -5.09 24.15 -4.91
CA ALA A 61 -6.33 24.63 -4.32
C ALA A 61 -7.54 24.22 -5.17
N SER A 62 -7.47 24.40 -6.50
CA SER A 62 -8.51 23.96 -7.43
C SER A 62 -8.69 22.45 -7.42
N LEU A 63 -7.59 21.68 -7.37
CA LEU A 63 -7.65 20.22 -7.27
C LEU A 63 -8.28 19.77 -5.95
N ARG A 64 -7.94 20.43 -4.83
CA ARG A 64 -8.53 20.16 -3.50
C ARG A 64 -10.02 20.48 -3.46
N GLU A 65 -10.43 21.61 -4.00
CA GLU A 65 -11.85 22.00 -4.10
C GLU A 65 -12.62 21.03 -5.00
N ASN A 66 -12.07 20.68 -6.16
CA ASN A 66 -12.69 19.70 -7.06
C ASN A 66 -12.79 18.31 -6.39
N LEU A 67 -11.75 17.85 -5.67
CA LEU A 67 -11.83 16.60 -4.92
C LEU A 67 -12.87 16.67 -3.79
N PHE A 68 -12.97 17.81 -3.11
CA PHE A 68 -13.93 18.01 -2.03
C PHE A 68 -15.37 18.05 -2.56
N VAL A 69 -15.60 18.74 -3.68
CA VAL A 69 -16.88 18.78 -4.41
C VAL A 69 -17.23 17.39 -4.92
N VAL A 70 -16.31 16.66 -5.55
CA VAL A 70 -16.54 15.28 -6.01
C VAL A 70 -16.85 14.37 -4.83
N LYS A 71 -16.09 14.44 -3.73
CA LYS A 71 -16.36 13.66 -2.52
C LYS A 71 -17.74 13.98 -1.95
N ARG A 72 -18.12 15.25 -1.90
CA ARG A 72 -19.43 15.70 -1.40
C ARG A 72 -20.58 15.32 -2.33
N VAL A 73 -20.41 15.44 -3.64
CA VAL A 73 -21.39 15.03 -4.65
C VAL A 73 -21.56 13.52 -4.63
N VAL A 74 -20.48 12.73 -4.60
CA VAL A 74 -20.54 11.28 -4.45
C VAL A 74 -21.19 10.89 -3.14
N GLN A 75 -20.86 11.55 -2.03
CA GLN A 75 -21.48 11.29 -0.72
C GLN A 75 -22.98 11.65 -0.71
N ASN A 76 -23.38 12.76 -1.34
CA ASN A 76 -24.78 13.17 -1.43
C ASN A 76 -25.58 12.30 -2.41
N LEU A 77 -25.01 11.89 -3.54
CA LEU A 77 -25.61 10.93 -4.46
C LEU A 77 -25.73 9.55 -3.82
N TRP A 78 -24.74 9.13 -3.03
CA TRP A 78 -24.78 7.89 -2.25
C TRP A 78 -25.87 7.95 -1.17
N LEU A 79 -26.00 9.08 -0.45
CA LEU A 79 -27.05 9.29 0.54
C LEU A 79 -28.46 9.41 -0.09
N GLN A 80 -28.60 10.02 -1.27
CA GLN A 80 -29.87 10.06 -2.01
C GLN A 80 -30.24 8.69 -2.59
N TYR A 81 -29.28 7.94 -3.14
CA TYR A 81 -29.47 6.56 -3.58
C TYR A 81 -29.92 5.65 -2.43
N ILE A 82 -29.36 5.83 -1.22
CA ILE A 82 -29.76 5.08 -0.02
C ILE A 82 -31.16 5.47 0.47
N ARG A 83 -31.61 6.72 0.30
CA ARG A 83 -32.94 7.17 0.74
C ARG A 83 -34.06 6.94 -0.29
N GLY A 84 -33.73 6.67 -1.55
CA GLY A 84 -34.65 6.79 -2.68
C GLY A 84 -35.36 5.52 -3.17
N GLU A 85 -34.91 4.31 -2.83
CA GLU A 85 -35.57 3.09 -3.32
C GLU A 85 -35.86 2.09 -2.20
N LYS A 86 -37.16 1.92 -1.91
CA LYS A 86 -37.70 0.69 -1.33
C LYS A 86 -37.55 -0.44 -2.35
N SER A 87 -36.47 -1.22 -2.26
CA SER A 87 -36.37 -2.56 -2.85
C SER A 87 -35.46 -3.47 -1.99
N ASP A 88 -36.00 -4.62 -1.62
CA ASP A 88 -35.59 -5.55 -0.54
C ASP A 88 -34.34 -6.41 -0.82
N ARG A 89 -33.23 -5.85 -1.35
CA ARG A 89 -32.03 -6.65 -1.67
C ARG A 89 -30.72 -5.93 -1.40
N ILE A 90 -30.29 -5.97 -0.16
CA ILE A 90 -28.99 -5.45 0.27
C ILE A 90 -27.88 -6.40 -0.17
N ARG A 91 -26.75 -5.87 -0.64
CA ARG A 91 -25.58 -6.64 -1.08
C ARG A 91 -24.50 -6.64 -0.01
N ALA A 92 -23.72 -7.72 0.05
CA ALA A 92 -22.67 -7.88 1.07
C ALA A 92 -21.66 -6.71 1.09
N TYR A 93 -21.24 -6.18 -0.06
CA TYR A 93 -20.30 -5.05 -0.15
C TYR A 93 -20.83 -3.75 0.49
N GLN A 94 -22.15 -3.58 0.59
CA GLN A 94 -22.77 -2.38 1.15
C GLN A 94 -22.77 -2.40 2.69
N VAL A 95 -22.70 -3.59 3.27
CA VAL A 95 -22.80 -3.81 4.72
C VAL A 95 -21.59 -4.56 5.28
N TRP A 96 -20.51 -4.65 4.49
CA TRP A 96 -19.33 -5.39 4.89
C TRP A 96 -18.74 -4.77 6.17
N PRO A 97 -18.58 -5.53 7.25
CA PRO A 97 -18.16 -4.99 8.55
C PRO A 97 -16.63 -4.87 8.63
N GLY A 98 -16.02 -4.20 7.64
CA GLY A 98 -14.59 -3.89 7.60
C GLY A 98 -14.37 -2.54 6.90
N ASN A 99 -13.12 -2.07 6.86
CA ASN A 99 -12.81 -0.71 6.39
C ASN A 99 -12.54 -0.62 4.88
N ASN A 100 -12.83 -1.68 4.11
CA ASN A 100 -12.62 -1.65 2.66
C ASN A 100 -13.57 -0.67 1.97
N VAL A 101 -13.07 -0.06 0.90
CA VAL A 101 -13.85 0.78 0.01
C VAL A 101 -14.18 0.00 -1.26
N PHE A 102 -15.46 -0.08 -1.60
CA PHE A 102 -15.94 -0.84 -2.74
C PHE A 102 -16.34 0.08 -3.89
N PHE A 103 -15.91 -0.25 -5.11
CA PHE A 103 -16.30 0.46 -6.33
C PHE A 103 -16.98 -0.48 -7.33
N PHE A 104 -17.70 0.12 -8.30
CA PHE A 104 -18.41 -0.59 -9.38
C PHE A 104 -19.28 -1.74 -8.88
N HIS A 105 -20.16 -1.47 -7.91
CA HIS A 105 -21.06 -2.46 -7.31
C HIS A 105 -20.34 -3.66 -6.70
N GLY A 106 -19.24 -3.41 -5.98
CA GLY A 106 -18.47 -4.43 -5.26
C GLY A 106 -17.52 -5.25 -6.14
N ARG A 107 -17.24 -4.81 -7.39
CA ARG A 107 -16.26 -5.48 -8.27
C ARG A 107 -14.82 -5.16 -7.89
N PHE A 108 -14.57 -3.92 -7.46
CA PHE A 108 -13.25 -3.47 -7.03
C PHE A 108 -13.26 -3.23 -5.54
N ILE A 109 -12.21 -3.71 -4.88
CA ILE A 109 -12.03 -3.69 -3.43
C ILE A 109 -10.72 -3.00 -3.13
N CYS A 110 -10.81 -1.78 -2.60
CA CYS A 110 -9.67 -0.99 -2.19
C CYS A 110 -9.55 -1.04 -0.65
N GLY A 111 -8.36 -0.76 -0.12
CA GLY A 111 -8.25 -0.51 1.32
C GLY A 111 -8.71 0.90 1.69
N PRO A 112 -8.71 1.22 2.99
CA PRO A 112 -9.34 2.43 3.52
C PRO A 112 -8.60 3.74 3.22
N ASP A 113 -7.28 3.70 3.08
CA ASP A 113 -6.45 4.90 2.96
C ASP A 113 -5.93 5.09 1.52
N PRO A 114 -6.46 6.06 0.75
CA PRO A 114 -6.03 6.29 -0.62
C PRO A 114 -4.77 7.17 -0.72
N ARG A 115 -4.26 7.76 0.37
CA ARG A 115 -3.21 8.80 0.29
C ARG A 115 -1.94 8.30 -0.38
N GLY A 116 -1.44 7.14 0.03
CA GLY A 116 -0.26 6.56 -0.58
C GLY A 116 -0.49 6.17 -2.04
N LEU A 117 -1.66 5.61 -2.35
CA LEU A 117 -2.02 5.26 -3.74
C LEU A 117 -2.03 6.50 -4.65
N LEU A 118 -2.57 7.62 -4.18
CA LEU A 118 -2.58 8.90 -4.90
C LEU A 118 -1.16 9.44 -5.08
N LEU A 119 -0.32 9.36 -4.05
CA LEU A 119 1.09 9.77 -4.12
C LEU A 119 1.85 8.92 -5.15
N THR A 120 1.75 7.60 -5.07
CA THR A 120 2.40 6.68 -6.02
C THR A 120 1.92 6.90 -7.44
N THR A 121 0.61 7.05 -7.66
CA THR A 121 0.02 7.35 -8.97
C THR A 121 0.57 8.66 -9.53
N THR A 122 0.55 9.73 -8.73
CA THR A 122 1.02 11.06 -9.13
C THR A 122 2.52 11.03 -9.46
N SER A 123 3.33 10.36 -8.65
CA SER A 123 4.77 10.22 -8.90
C SER A 123 5.08 9.53 -10.23
N ILE A 124 4.35 8.48 -10.57
CA ILE A 124 4.52 7.76 -11.85
C ILE A 124 4.10 8.66 -13.01
N ILE A 125 2.91 9.28 -12.96
CA ILE A 125 2.41 10.17 -14.03
C ILE A 125 3.39 11.33 -14.24
N LEU A 126 3.77 12.02 -13.16
CA LEU A 126 4.64 13.18 -13.22
C LEU A 126 6.02 12.82 -13.78
N SER A 127 6.61 11.70 -13.34
CA SER A 127 7.92 11.26 -13.83
C SER A 127 7.89 10.94 -15.32
N SER A 128 6.89 10.17 -15.76
CA SER A 128 6.71 9.83 -17.18
C SER A 128 6.38 11.05 -18.04
N TRP A 129 5.61 12.00 -17.52
CA TRP A 129 5.29 13.25 -18.21
C TRP A 129 6.54 14.14 -18.37
N ILE A 130 7.33 14.33 -17.30
CA ILE A 130 8.60 15.08 -17.38
C ILE A 130 9.52 14.43 -18.42
N PHE A 131 9.60 13.09 -18.41
CA PHE A 131 10.40 12.37 -19.39
C PHE A 131 9.96 12.63 -20.83
N ALA A 132 8.67 12.44 -21.12
CA ALA A 132 8.14 12.60 -22.47
C ALA A 132 8.30 14.05 -22.98
N MET A 133 8.04 15.05 -22.13
CA MET A 133 8.03 16.45 -22.54
C MET A 133 9.42 17.07 -22.64
N TYR A 134 10.35 16.70 -21.77
CA TYR A 134 11.64 17.40 -21.68
C TYR A 134 12.81 16.58 -22.20
N ILE A 135 12.77 15.25 -22.09
CA ILE A 135 13.85 14.37 -22.58
C ILE A 135 13.54 13.86 -24.00
N GLY A 136 12.26 13.68 -24.34
CA GLY A 136 11.82 13.23 -25.66
C GLY A 136 12.34 14.10 -26.82
N ASP A 137 12.25 15.43 -26.67
CA ASP A 137 12.60 16.39 -27.73
C ASP A 137 14.11 16.51 -28.00
N ASP A 138 14.94 16.15 -27.02
CA ASP A 138 16.40 16.30 -27.11
C ASP A 138 17.11 15.07 -27.70
N LEU A 139 16.36 14.01 -28.02
CA LEU A 139 16.92 12.76 -28.55
C LEU A 139 17.20 12.88 -30.06
N PRO A 140 18.44 12.61 -30.55
CA PRO A 140 18.88 13.00 -31.89
C PRO A 140 18.31 12.08 -32.99
N SER A 141 18.08 10.82 -32.65
CA SER A 141 17.55 9.76 -33.50
C SER A 141 16.75 8.77 -32.64
N HIS A 142 15.63 8.25 -33.15
CA HIS A 142 14.70 7.35 -32.44
C HIS A 142 13.97 7.93 -31.21
N SER A 143 13.86 9.27 -31.09
CA SER A 143 13.11 9.94 -30.01
C SER A 143 11.70 9.37 -29.84
N SER A 144 10.96 9.22 -30.94
CA SER A 144 9.61 8.63 -30.94
C SER A 144 9.59 7.21 -30.37
N THR A 145 10.57 6.37 -30.70
CA THR A 145 10.62 4.98 -30.21
C THR A 145 10.91 4.93 -28.72
N ILE A 146 11.85 5.75 -28.23
CA ILE A 146 12.22 5.82 -26.81
C ILE A 146 11.04 6.31 -25.97
N VAL A 147 10.38 7.38 -26.40
CA VAL A 147 9.18 7.89 -25.74
C VAL A 147 8.06 6.84 -25.79
N THR A 148 7.85 6.17 -26.92
CA THR A 148 6.84 5.10 -27.04
C THR A 148 7.09 3.95 -26.04
N ILE A 149 8.34 3.49 -25.90
CA ILE A 149 8.69 2.46 -24.91
C ILE A 149 8.40 2.94 -23.49
N SER A 150 8.74 4.20 -23.16
CA SER A 150 8.44 4.76 -21.83
C SER A 150 6.94 4.80 -21.53
N VAL A 151 6.10 5.11 -22.54
CA VAL A 151 4.64 5.10 -22.42
C VAL A 151 4.12 3.69 -22.20
N ILE A 152 4.62 2.70 -22.97
CA ILE A 152 4.26 1.29 -22.79
C ILE A 152 4.61 0.80 -21.38
N LEU A 153 5.84 1.07 -20.91
CA LEU A 153 6.26 0.72 -19.55
C LEU A 153 5.36 1.38 -18.50
N THR A 154 5.03 2.66 -18.69
CA THR A 154 4.13 3.41 -17.80
C THR A 154 2.74 2.76 -17.73
N VAL A 155 2.17 2.37 -18.88
CA VAL A 155 0.88 1.68 -18.94
C VAL A 155 0.94 0.32 -18.23
N ILE A 156 2.02 -0.44 -18.41
CA ILE A 156 2.22 -1.72 -17.69
C ILE A 156 2.25 -1.50 -16.17
N VAL A 157 2.98 -0.48 -15.69
CA VAL A 157 3.02 -0.15 -14.26
C VAL A 157 1.62 0.22 -13.75
N PHE A 158 0.87 1.04 -14.48
CA PHE A 158 -0.49 1.42 -14.08
C PHE A 158 -1.47 0.26 -14.03
N ILE A 159 -1.42 -0.64 -15.02
CA ILE A 159 -2.26 -1.85 -15.01
C ILE A 159 -1.96 -2.66 -13.74
N ASN A 160 -0.69 -2.90 -13.43
CA ASN A 160 -0.32 -3.64 -12.23
C ASN A 160 -0.72 -2.91 -10.93
N LEU A 161 -0.57 -1.59 -10.87
CA LEU A 161 -0.98 -0.76 -9.73
C LEU A 161 -2.51 -0.84 -9.50
N ILE A 162 -3.31 -0.79 -10.57
CA ILE A 162 -4.76 -0.96 -10.49
C ILE A 162 -5.09 -2.38 -10.02
N LEU A 163 -4.49 -3.40 -10.63
CA LEU A 163 -4.75 -4.79 -10.26
C LEU A 163 -4.43 -5.06 -8.78
N VAL A 164 -3.27 -4.61 -8.27
CA VAL A 164 -2.89 -4.84 -6.87
C VAL A 164 -3.77 -4.06 -5.87
N SER A 165 -4.15 -2.82 -6.21
CA SER A 165 -4.93 -1.94 -5.34
C SER A 165 -6.42 -2.27 -5.29
N THR A 166 -6.98 -2.87 -6.35
CA THR A 166 -8.42 -3.12 -6.50
C THR A 166 -8.83 -4.60 -6.37
N THR A 167 -7.88 -5.53 -6.34
CA THR A 167 -8.15 -6.96 -6.19
C THR A 167 -8.38 -7.31 -4.72
N ASP A 168 -9.41 -8.12 -4.44
CA ASP A 168 -9.59 -8.79 -3.14
C ASP A 168 -8.28 -9.47 -2.72
N PRO A 169 -7.63 -9.07 -1.61
CA PRO A 169 -6.37 -9.65 -1.18
C PRO A 169 -6.50 -11.10 -0.69
N GLY A 170 -7.72 -11.56 -0.39
CA GLY A 170 -8.01 -12.87 0.20
C GLY A 170 -8.73 -12.73 1.53
N ILE A 171 -9.75 -11.87 1.58
CA ILE A 171 -10.53 -11.61 2.78
C ILE A 171 -11.27 -12.90 3.21
N ILE A 172 -11.17 -13.23 4.49
CA ILE A 172 -11.79 -14.42 5.08
C ILE A 172 -13.17 -14.03 5.66
N PRO A 173 -14.25 -14.77 5.34
CA PRO A 173 -15.56 -14.54 5.93
C PRO A 173 -15.54 -14.54 7.46
N ARG A 174 -16.28 -13.62 8.06
CA ARG A 174 -16.47 -13.57 9.51
C ARG A 174 -17.47 -14.64 9.94
N ASN A 175 -17.34 -15.10 11.18
CA ASN A 175 -18.29 -16.04 11.76
C ASN A 175 -19.29 -15.30 12.66
N ASP A 176 -20.36 -14.80 12.07
CA ASP A 176 -21.41 -14.04 12.80
C ASP A 176 -22.41 -14.92 13.55
N GLN A 177 -22.31 -16.23 13.40
CA GLN A 177 -23.14 -17.24 14.07
C GLN A 177 -22.45 -17.90 15.28
N ALA A 178 -21.13 -17.73 15.44
CA ALA A 178 -20.46 -18.19 16.65
C ALA A 178 -20.94 -17.38 17.86
N ASN A 179 -21.78 -18.01 18.69
CA ASN A 179 -22.02 -17.57 20.05
C ASN A 179 -20.69 -17.63 20.80
N ILE A 180 -20.42 -16.61 21.62
CA ILE A 180 -19.19 -16.52 22.42
C ILE A 180 -19.14 -17.69 23.44
N GLU A 181 -20.30 -18.25 23.77
CA GLU A 181 -20.53 -19.29 24.77
C GLU A 181 -20.35 -20.72 24.22
N ASP A 182 -20.70 -21.00 22.95
CA ASP A 182 -20.63 -22.36 22.35
C ASP A 182 -19.21 -22.88 22.05
N VAL A 183 -18.18 -22.11 22.39
CA VAL A 183 -16.76 -22.43 22.08
C VAL A 183 -15.88 -22.40 23.34
N GLY A 184 -16.50 -22.53 24.51
CA GLY A 184 -15.82 -22.71 25.79
C GLY A 184 -15.44 -24.17 26.02
N THR A 185 -14.30 -24.61 25.49
CA THR A 185 -13.59 -25.73 26.13
C THR A 185 -13.14 -25.26 27.50
N SER A 186 -13.36 -26.09 28.51
CA SER A 186 -13.26 -25.91 29.98
C SER A 186 -11.98 -25.29 30.57
N ASP A 187 -11.07 -24.73 29.76
CA ASP A 187 -9.71 -24.35 30.17
C ASP A 187 -9.30 -22.92 29.72
N GLY A 188 -10.27 -22.07 29.36
CA GLY A 188 -10.08 -20.63 29.12
C GLY A 188 -9.25 -20.22 27.88
N THR A 189 -8.50 -21.15 27.28
CA THR A 189 -7.62 -20.86 26.13
C THR A 189 -8.17 -21.51 24.86
N ARG A 190 -8.80 -20.70 23.98
CA ARG A 190 -9.25 -21.13 22.65
C ARG A 190 -8.05 -21.58 21.80
N SER A 191 -7.70 -22.86 21.82
CA SER A 191 -6.63 -23.40 20.98
C SER A 191 -7.14 -24.50 20.05
N LYS A 192 -6.99 -24.26 18.74
CA LYS A 192 -7.19 -25.27 17.71
C LYS A 192 -5.82 -25.57 17.10
N ARG A 193 -5.46 -26.85 16.95
CA ARG A 193 -4.22 -27.28 16.31
C ARG A 193 -4.54 -27.95 14.98
N VAL A 194 -3.66 -27.78 14.00
CA VAL A 194 -3.77 -28.39 12.67
C VAL A 194 -2.41 -28.89 12.22
N MET A 195 -2.37 -30.02 11.51
CA MET A 195 -1.16 -30.56 10.91
C MET A 195 -1.01 -30.02 9.49
N ILE A 196 0.14 -29.43 9.17
CA ILE A 196 0.48 -28.95 7.82
C ILE A 196 1.79 -29.60 7.41
N ASN A 197 1.75 -30.47 6.39
CA ASN A 197 2.90 -31.19 5.88
C ASN A 197 3.78 -31.83 7.00
N GLY A 198 3.12 -32.44 7.99
CA GLY A 198 3.80 -33.09 9.12
C GLY A 198 4.18 -32.16 10.29
N VAL A 199 3.98 -30.85 10.19
CA VAL A 199 4.26 -29.89 11.26
C VAL A 199 2.95 -29.45 11.95
N GLU A 200 2.88 -29.61 13.28
CA GLU A 200 1.73 -29.15 14.06
C GLU A 200 1.76 -27.63 14.25
N MET A 201 0.67 -26.95 13.91
CA MET A 201 0.53 -25.50 14.06
C MET A 201 -0.66 -25.15 14.94
N LYS A 202 -0.41 -24.36 16.00
CA LYS A 202 -1.46 -23.74 16.81
C LYS A 202 -2.10 -22.56 16.08
N LEU A 203 -3.41 -22.65 15.82
CA LEU A 203 -4.21 -21.57 15.25
C LEU A 203 -4.53 -20.52 16.30
N LYS A 204 -4.43 -19.25 15.92
CA LYS A 204 -4.80 -18.12 16.77
C LYS A 204 -6.25 -17.71 16.50
N TYR A 205 -7.08 -17.64 17.52
CA TYR A 205 -8.44 -17.12 17.40
C TYR A 205 -8.43 -15.59 17.18
N CYS A 206 -9.20 -15.10 16.22
CA CYS A 206 -9.47 -13.67 16.02
C CYS A 206 -10.79 -13.32 16.68
N ARG A 207 -10.75 -12.46 17.70
CA ARG A 207 -11.96 -12.04 18.45
C ARG A 207 -12.88 -11.12 17.62
N ILE A 208 -12.31 -10.36 16.69
CA ILE A 208 -13.04 -9.39 15.85
C ILE A 208 -13.86 -10.14 14.77
N CYS A 209 -13.19 -11.01 14.00
CA CYS A 209 -13.82 -11.79 12.94
C CYS A 209 -14.49 -13.09 13.45
N LYS A 210 -14.30 -13.43 14.73
CA LYS A 210 -14.84 -14.60 15.42
C LYS A 210 -14.45 -15.96 14.82
N ILE A 211 -13.27 -16.04 14.24
CA ILE A 211 -12.76 -17.26 13.58
C ILE A 211 -11.45 -17.75 14.21
N PHE A 212 -11.22 -19.06 14.16
CA PHE A 212 -9.86 -19.58 14.20
C PHE A 212 -9.19 -19.23 12.87
N ARG A 213 -8.19 -18.35 12.91
CA ARG A 213 -7.46 -17.91 11.73
C ARG A 213 -6.81 -19.12 11.04
N PRO A 214 -7.10 -19.38 9.75
CA PRO A 214 -6.36 -20.36 8.97
C PRO A 214 -4.84 -20.13 9.04
N PRO A 215 -4.02 -21.16 8.82
CA PRO A 215 -2.57 -20.98 8.76
C PRO A 215 -2.16 -19.86 7.80
N ARG A 216 -1.08 -19.14 8.14
CA ARG A 216 -0.55 -17.99 7.39
C ARG A 216 -1.50 -16.79 7.25
N SER A 217 -2.68 -16.79 7.88
CA SER A 217 -3.60 -15.65 7.85
C SER A 217 -3.39 -14.71 9.04
N CYS A 218 -3.59 -13.41 8.82
CA CYS A 218 -3.50 -12.39 9.86
C CYS A 218 -4.70 -11.44 9.80
N HIS A 219 -5.03 -10.85 10.95
CA HIS A 219 -6.00 -9.77 11.01
C HIS A 219 -5.25 -8.45 10.79
N CYS A 220 -5.59 -7.71 9.74
CA CYS A 220 -5.09 -6.37 9.52
C CYS A 220 -6.04 -5.38 10.20
N ALA A 221 -5.54 -4.66 11.21
CA ALA A 221 -6.33 -3.65 11.93
C ALA A 221 -6.73 -2.47 11.03
N VAL A 222 -5.89 -2.09 10.06
CA VAL A 222 -6.17 -0.99 9.13
C VAL A 222 -7.39 -1.33 8.25
N CYS A 223 -7.33 -2.45 7.53
CA CYS A 223 -8.45 -2.89 6.69
C CYS A 223 -9.62 -3.47 7.51
N ASP A 224 -9.44 -3.72 8.79
CA ASP A 224 -10.34 -4.49 9.66
C ASP A 224 -10.82 -5.81 9.01
N ASN A 225 -9.88 -6.67 8.65
CA ASN A 225 -10.19 -7.97 8.05
C ASN A 225 -9.13 -9.02 8.38
N CYS A 226 -9.55 -10.27 8.55
CA CYS A 226 -8.64 -11.40 8.42
C CYS A 226 -8.38 -11.70 6.94
N VAL A 227 -7.11 -11.81 6.58
CA VAL A 227 -6.66 -11.99 5.19
C VAL A 227 -5.76 -13.23 5.09
N GLU A 228 -5.98 -14.06 4.07
CA GLU A 228 -5.22 -15.29 3.81
C GLU A 228 -3.80 -15.03 3.30
N LYS A 229 -2.83 -15.84 3.75
CA LYS A 229 -1.40 -15.71 3.40
C LYS A 229 -0.97 -14.24 3.44
N PHE A 230 -1.26 -13.60 4.58
CA PHE A 230 -1.05 -12.17 4.76
C PHE A 230 0.45 -11.86 4.69
N ASP A 231 0.81 -10.92 3.82
CA ASP A 231 2.19 -10.48 3.66
C ASP A 231 2.43 -9.20 4.44
N HIS A 232 1.74 -8.12 4.09
CA HIS A 232 1.77 -6.86 4.82
C HIS A 232 0.59 -5.96 4.42
N HIS A 233 0.39 -4.86 5.14
CA HIS A 233 -0.43 -3.75 4.65
C HIS A 233 0.49 -2.71 4.01
N CYS A 234 0.32 -2.44 2.72
CA CYS A 234 1.21 -1.55 1.99
C CYS A 234 0.69 -0.12 2.03
N PRO A 235 1.37 0.83 2.70
CA PRO A 235 0.90 2.22 2.76
C PRO A 235 0.91 2.90 1.38
N TRP A 236 1.85 2.53 0.50
CA TRP A 236 1.98 3.09 -0.86
C TRP A 236 0.84 2.68 -1.80
N ILE A 237 0.21 1.53 -1.54
CA ILE A 237 -0.91 1.02 -2.34
C ILE A 237 -2.24 1.27 -1.62
N GLY A 238 -2.21 1.44 -0.30
CA GLY A 238 -3.40 1.60 0.53
C GLY A 238 -4.20 0.31 0.71
N GLN A 239 -3.58 -0.86 0.53
CA GLN A 239 -4.26 -2.17 0.55
C GLN A 239 -3.36 -3.25 1.17
N CYS A 240 -3.97 -4.31 1.69
CA CYS A 240 -3.25 -5.52 2.09
C CYS A 240 -2.64 -6.23 0.88
N ILE A 241 -1.38 -6.64 1.01
CA ILE A 241 -0.72 -7.55 0.07
C ILE A 241 -0.80 -8.95 0.68
N ALA A 242 -1.37 -9.88 -0.06
CA ALA A 242 -1.71 -11.21 0.44
C ALA A 242 -1.94 -12.21 -0.71
N LEU A 243 -2.50 -13.38 -0.41
CA LEU A 243 -2.58 -14.53 -1.33
C LEU A 243 -2.98 -14.19 -2.77
N ARG A 244 -4.05 -13.41 -2.95
CA ARG A 244 -4.69 -13.22 -4.27
C ARG A 244 -4.06 -12.11 -5.10
N ASN A 245 -3.46 -11.10 -4.47
CA ASN A 245 -2.89 -9.93 -5.14
C ASN A 245 -1.35 -9.86 -5.08
N TYR A 246 -0.69 -10.80 -4.39
CA TYR A 246 0.78 -10.84 -4.27
C TYR A 246 1.50 -10.85 -5.62
N ARG A 247 0.97 -11.57 -6.63
CA ARG A 247 1.58 -11.59 -7.98
C ARG A 247 1.57 -10.21 -8.64
N PHE A 248 0.47 -9.47 -8.50
CA PHE A 248 0.32 -8.14 -9.07
C PHE A 248 1.20 -7.13 -8.34
N TYR A 249 1.35 -7.29 -7.02
CA TYR A 249 2.32 -6.53 -6.24
C TYR A 249 3.75 -6.75 -6.75
N LEU A 250 4.17 -8.00 -6.95
CA LEU A 250 5.51 -8.30 -7.45
C LEU A 250 5.72 -7.75 -8.87
N SER A 251 4.75 -7.94 -9.77
CA SER A 251 4.79 -7.38 -11.11
C SER A 251 4.81 -5.85 -11.10
N PHE A 252 4.09 -5.20 -10.20
CA PHE A 252 4.13 -3.74 -10.00
C PHE A 252 5.53 -3.29 -9.58
N VAL A 253 6.13 -3.90 -8.56
CA VAL A 253 7.47 -3.52 -8.07
C VAL A 253 8.52 -3.69 -9.16
N ILE A 254 8.51 -4.83 -9.87
CA ILE A 254 9.49 -5.11 -10.94
C ILE A 254 9.28 -4.18 -12.14
N SER A 255 8.04 -3.99 -12.61
CA SER A 255 7.78 -3.09 -13.75
C SER A 255 8.08 -1.63 -13.41
N ALA A 256 7.80 -1.19 -12.17
CA ALA A 256 8.15 0.15 -11.71
C ALA A 256 9.68 0.34 -11.64
N LEU A 257 10.41 -0.67 -11.16
CA LEU A 257 11.88 -0.66 -11.17
C LEU A 257 12.42 -0.52 -12.60
N VAL A 258 11.89 -1.29 -13.55
CA VAL A 258 12.28 -1.20 -14.97
C VAL A 258 11.96 0.17 -15.54
N LEU A 259 10.77 0.72 -15.26
CA LEU A 259 10.40 2.08 -15.69
C LEU A 259 11.39 3.11 -15.14
N PHE A 260 11.62 3.16 -13.83
CA PHE A 260 12.52 4.16 -13.25
C PHE A 260 13.98 3.99 -13.69
N ALA A 261 14.46 2.76 -13.88
CA ALA A 261 15.78 2.51 -14.48
C ALA A 261 15.87 3.05 -15.91
N TYR A 262 14.81 2.86 -16.71
CA TYR A 262 14.70 3.39 -18.06
C TYR A 262 14.73 4.93 -18.07
N LEU A 263 13.87 5.57 -17.27
CA LEU A 263 13.81 7.03 -17.15
C LEU A 263 15.16 7.60 -16.69
N PHE A 264 15.79 6.96 -15.70
CA PHE A 264 17.09 7.36 -15.17
C PHE A 264 18.18 7.31 -16.24
N ALA A 265 18.31 6.21 -16.97
CA ALA A 265 19.37 6.02 -17.96
C ALA A 265 19.35 7.11 -19.05
N PHE A 266 18.18 7.37 -19.64
CA PHE A 266 18.03 8.38 -20.69
C PHE A 266 18.12 9.82 -20.14
N SER A 267 17.70 10.05 -18.90
CA SER A 267 17.86 11.38 -18.27
C SER A 267 19.33 11.68 -17.93
N VAL A 268 20.11 10.68 -17.50
CA VAL A 268 21.56 10.79 -17.33
C VAL A 268 22.26 11.02 -18.67
N TRP A 269 21.83 10.32 -19.73
CA TRP A 269 22.34 10.56 -21.08
C TRP A 269 22.10 12.02 -21.53
N ARG A 270 20.89 12.56 -21.32
CA ARG A 270 20.57 13.97 -21.65
C ARG A 270 21.48 14.93 -20.91
N ILE A 271 21.68 14.69 -19.61
CA ILE A 271 22.60 15.48 -18.78
C ILE A 271 24.00 15.43 -19.38
N HIS A 272 24.53 14.25 -19.68
CA HIS A 272 25.88 14.10 -20.24
C HIS A 272 26.01 14.82 -21.60
N ALA A 273 25.01 14.72 -22.47
CA ALA A 273 25.01 15.36 -23.79
C ALA A 273 24.96 16.91 -23.71
N LYS A 274 24.27 17.46 -22.69
CA LYS A 274 24.13 18.91 -22.49
C LYS A 274 25.13 19.51 -21.50
N SER A 275 25.88 18.68 -20.77
CA SER A 275 26.81 19.13 -19.75
C SER A 275 28.07 19.72 -20.37
N LYS A 276 28.07 21.05 -20.54
CA LYS A 276 29.29 21.85 -20.79
C LYS A 276 29.76 22.62 -19.54
N SER A 277 29.01 22.48 -18.45
CA SER A 277 29.21 23.19 -17.18
C SER A 277 28.80 22.26 -16.03
N GLY A 278 29.54 22.26 -14.92
CA GLY A 278 29.29 21.37 -13.77
C GLY A 278 27.90 21.48 -13.12
N LEU A 279 27.70 20.81 -11.99
CA LEU A 279 26.39 20.60 -11.33
C LEU A 279 25.52 21.86 -11.20
N LEU A 280 26.10 23.01 -10.85
CA LEU A 280 25.38 24.27 -10.68
C LEU A 280 24.81 24.82 -12.01
N GLY A 281 25.52 24.59 -13.12
CA GLY A 281 25.06 24.93 -14.46
C GLY A 281 23.92 24.01 -14.92
N MET A 282 24.00 22.72 -14.59
CA MET A 282 22.91 21.77 -14.86
C MET A 282 21.62 22.14 -14.12
N LEU A 283 21.73 22.46 -12.82
CA LEU A 283 20.57 22.83 -12.01
C LEU A 283 19.88 24.10 -12.54
N LYS A 284 20.64 25.01 -13.15
CA LYS A 284 20.12 26.22 -13.78
C LYS A 284 19.49 25.96 -15.16
N ASN A 285 20.05 25.03 -15.92
CA ASN A 285 19.68 24.83 -17.34
C ASN A 285 18.61 23.76 -17.56
N CYS A 286 18.55 22.73 -16.71
CA CYS A 286 17.59 21.63 -16.81
C CYS A 286 17.15 21.11 -15.42
N PRO A 287 16.59 21.97 -14.54
CA PRO A 287 16.19 21.59 -13.18
C PRO A 287 15.22 20.41 -13.15
N GLU A 288 14.36 20.26 -14.15
CA GLU A 288 13.40 19.16 -14.27
C GLU A 288 14.07 17.81 -14.51
N THR A 289 15.16 17.79 -15.28
CA THR A 289 15.94 16.54 -15.50
C THR A 289 16.70 16.17 -14.25
N VAL A 290 17.29 17.15 -13.58
CA VAL A 290 18.00 16.92 -12.32
C VAL A 290 17.02 16.35 -11.28
N ALA A 291 15.83 16.94 -11.14
CA ALA A 291 14.79 16.43 -10.25
C ALA A 291 14.37 14.99 -10.61
N LEU A 292 14.15 14.70 -11.90
CA LEU A 292 13.78 13.36 -12.36
C LEU A 292 14.88 12.32 -12.10
N VAL A 293 16.15 12.68 -12.33
CA VAL A 293 17.30 11.81 -12.05
C VAL A 293 17.43 11.53 -10.56
N SER A 294 17.34 12.56 -9.72
CA SER A 294 17.37 12.40 -8.26
C SER A 294 16.24 11.53 -7.74
N PHE A 295 15.01 11.76 -8.21
CA PHE A 295 13.86 10.94 -7.82
C PHE A 295 13.99 9.50 -8.32
N SER A 296 14.37 9.31 -9.58
CA SER A 296 14.53 7.97 -10.16
C SER A 296 15.64 7.19 -9.47
N PHE A 297 16.75 7.83 -9.08
CA PHE A 297 17.81 7.20 -8.31
C PHE A 297 17.30 6.67 -6.96
N ALA A 298 16.58 7.51 -6.20
CA ALA A 298 15.99 7.10 -4.93
C ALA A 298 14.96 5.98 -5.11
N ALA A 299 14.10 6.09 -6.14
CA ALA A 299 13.09 5.09 -6.46
C ALA A 299 13.71 3.75 -6.86
N ILE A 300 14.77 3.73 -7.67
CA ILE A 300 15.48 2.51 -8.08
C ILE A 300 16.01 1.79 -6.86
N TRP A 301 16.69 2.48 -5.94
CA TRP A 301 17.30 1.82 -4.78
C TRP A 301 16.24 1.23 -3.85
N PHE A 302 15.17 1.99 -3.60
CA PHE A 302 14.04 1.54 -2.81
C PHE A 302 13.34 0.32 -3.44
N LEU A 303 13.01 0.39 -4.73
CA LEU A 303 12.31 -0.68 -5.45
C LEU A 303 13.18 -1.91 -5.67
N ALA A 304 14.49 -1.75 -5.93
CA ALA A 304 15.43 -2.85 -6.06
C ALA A 304 15.57 -3.61 -4.73
N GLY A 305 15.70 -2.90 -3.61
CA GLY A 305 15.71 -3.52 -2.28
C GLY A 305 14.44 -4.33 -2.00
N LEU A 306 13.27 -3.76 -2.30
CA LEU A 306 11.99 -4.47 -2.18
C LEU A 306 11.92 -5.69 -3.10
N ALA A 307 12.33 -5.57 -4.37
CA ALA A 307 12.32 -6.66 -5.33
C ALA A 307 13.21 -7.82 -4.87
N ILE A 308 14.46 -7.52 -4.46
CA ILE A 308 15.40 -8.52 -3.94
C ILE A 308 14.84 -9.21 -2.70
N PHE A 309 14.28 -8.44 -1.76
CA PHE A 309 13.68 -9.00 -0.56
C PHE A 309 12.52 -9.95 -0.88
N HIS A 310 11.59 -9.56 -1.76
CA HIS A 310 10.47 -10.42 -2.14
C HIS A 310 10.89 -11.63 -2.98
N ILE A 311 11.94 -11.51 -3.79
CA ILE A 311 12.56 -12.66 -4.48
C ILE A 311 13.10 -13.65 -3.44
N TYR A 312 13.83 -13.17 -2.42
CA TYR A 312 14.29 -13.99 -1.31
C TYR A 312 13.12 -14.66 -0.57
N LEU A 313 12.06 -13.93 -0.25
CA LEU A 313 10.89 -14.50 0.42
C LEU A 313 10.24 -15.64 -0.38
N ILE A 314 10.23 -15.54 -1.71
CA ILE A 314 9.76 -16.62 -2.59
C ILE A 314 10.69 -17.83 -2.49
N THR A 315 12.02 -17.63 -2.48
CA THR A 315 12.97 -18.76 -2.42
C THR A 315 12.76 -19.61 -1.16
N VAL A 316 12.45 -18.99 -0.02
CA VAL A 316 12.21 -19.67 1.26
C VAL A 316 10.72 -19.95 1.56
N ASN A 317 9.81 -19.67 0.63
CA ASN A 317 8.34 -19.76 0.77
C ASN A 317 7.79 -19.10 2.05
N GLN A 318 8.27 -17.91 2.39
CA GLN A 318 7.76 -17.12 3.50
C GLN A 318 7.04 -15.88 2.99
N THR A 319 6.04 -15.44 3.73
CA THR A 319 5.54 -14.06 3.62
C THR A 319 6.45 -13.12 4.39
N ALA A 320 6.43 -11.82 4.08
CA ALA A 320 7.16 -10.81 4.83
C ALA A 320 6.78 -10.88 6.32
N TYR A 321 5.48 -10.99 6.64
CA TYR A 321 5.00 -11.14 8.00
C TYR A 321 5.61 -12.36 8.72
N GLU A 322 5.66 -13.53 8.07
CA GLU A 322 6.25 -14.74 8.65
C GLU A 322 7.75 -14.59 8.90
N ASN A 323 8.46 -13.97 7.95
CA ASN A 323 9.90 -13.72 8.04
C ASN A 323 10.23 -12.73 9.17
N PHE A 324 9.56 -11.58 9.21
CA PHE A 324 9.74 -10.59 10.29
C PHE A 324 9.37 -11.13 11.67
N ARG A 325 8.36 -12.00 11.76
CA ARG A 325 7.96 -12.65 13.02
C ARG A 325 8.79 -13.89 13.35
N GLN A 326 9.81 -14.19 12.55
CA GLN A 326 10.72 -15.33 12.76
C GLN A 326 9.95 -16.64 13.00
N ARG A 327 8.86 -16.85 12.24
CA ARG A 327 7.88 -17.92 12.54
C ARG A 327 8.49 -19.33 12.45
N TYR A 328 9.56 -19.47 11.69
CA TYR A 328 10.25 -20.73 11.43
C TYR A 328 11.71 -20.67 11.92
N ALA A 329 12.01 -19.90 12.97
CA ALA A 329 13.36 -19.87 13.56
C ALA A 329 13.73 -21.21 14.21
N ASP A 330 12.80 -21.79 14.98
CA ASP A 330 13.02 -23.04 15.73
C ASP A 330 12.39 -24.27 15.06
N SER A 331 11.88 -24.13 13.82
CA SER A 331 11.20 -25.21 13.11
C SER A 331 11.37 -25.10 11.61
N GLN A 332 11.31 -26.23 10.90
CA GLN A 332 11.33 -26.22 9.44
C GLN A 332 10.07 -25.52 8.89
N ASN A 333 10.22 -24.79 7.77
CA ASN A 333 9.08 -24.19 7.08
C ASN A 333 8.27 -25.29 6.36
N PRO A 334 7.05 -25.65 6.82
CA PRO A 334 6.28 -26.73 6.20
C PRO A 334 5.74 -26.36 4.81
N TYR A 335 5.85 -25.09 4.39
CA TYR A 335 5.36 -24.63 3.10
C TYR A 335 6.44 -24.62 2.02
N ASP A 336 7.71 -24.76 2.38
CA ASP A 336 8.81 -24.76 1.42
C ASP A 336 8.80 -26.06 0.60
N LYS A 337 8.77 -25.92 -0.73
CA LYS A 337 8.76 -27.03 -1.71
C LYS A 337 10.02 -27.03 -2.58
N GLY A 338 11.04 -26.25 -2.19
CA GLY A 338 12.22 -25.97 -2.99
C GLY A 338 12.01 -24.79 -3.94
N ILE A 339 13.12 -24.12 -4.28
CA ILE A 339 13.18 -22.83 -4.99
C ILE A 339 12.30 -22.84 -6.25
N VAL A 340 12.49 -23.81 -7.15
CA VAL A 340 11.78 -23.87 -8.44
C VAL A 340 10.26 -24.01 -8.24
N SER A 341 9.84 -24.91 -7.35
CA SER A 341 8.43 -25.13 -7.04
C SER A 341 7.79 -23.90 -6.39
N ASN A 342 8.51 -23.21 -5.51
CA ASN A 342 8.04 -21.99 -4.87
C ASN A 342 7.81 -20.86 -5.89
N PHE A 343 8.75 -20.67 -6.82
CA PHE A 343 8.56 -19.71 -7.92
C PHE A 343 7.39 -20.10 -8.83
N LYS A 344 7.26 -21.40 -9.16
CA LYS A 344 6.14 -21.88 -9.99
C LYS A 344 4.79 -21.59 -9.35
N ASP A 345 4.65 -21.87 -8.05
CA ASP A 345 3.42 -21.63 -7.30
C ASP A 345 3.04 -20.14 -7.28
N VAL A 346 4.02 -19.24 -7.18
CA VAL A 346 3.79 -17.79 -7.10
C VAL A 346 3.52 -17.17 -8.47
N LEU A 347 4.33 -17.49 -9.48
CA LEU A 347 4.30 -16.83 -10.79
C LEU A 347 3.29 -17.46 -11.74
N PHE A 348 3.13 -18.78 -11.70
CA PHE A 348 2.33 -19.55 -12.66
C PHE A 348 1.16 -20.30 -12.02
N GLY A 349 1.05 -20.29 -10.68
CA GLY A 349 -0.09 -20.88 -9.98
C GLY A 349 -1.40 -20.16 -10.30
N PRO A 350 -2.55 -20.85 -10.25
CA PRO A 350 -3.85 -20.20 -10.39
C PRO A 350 -4.10 -19.23 -9.22
N VAL A 351 -4.77 -18.11 -9.49
CA VAL A 351 -5.31 -17.27 -8.40
C VAL A 351 -6.49 -18.05 -7.81
N PRO A 352 -6.50 -18.37 -6.51
CA PRO A 352 -7.66 -19.02 -5.89
C PRO A 352 -8.91 -18.15 -6.05
N PRO A 353 -10.16 -18.67 -5.94
CA PRO A 353 -11.38 -17.86 -5.96
C PRO A 353 -11.53 -17.02 -4.68
N SER A 354 -12.41 -16.01 -4.69
CA SER A 354 -12.63 -15.17 -3.50
C SER A 354 -13.45 -15.97 -2.51
N ARG A 355 -13.13 -15.87 -1.22
CA ARG A 355 -13.91 -16.55 -0.18
C ARG A 355 -15.18 -15.80 0.18
N VAL A 356 -15.30 -14.54 -0.21
CA VAL A 356 -16.46 -13.70 0.06
C VAL A 356 -17.06 -13.27 -1.28
N ASP A 357 -18.29 -13.69 -1.54
CA ASP A 357 -19.06 -13.08 -2.62
C ASP A 357 -19.65 -11.76 -2.14
N PHE A 358 -18.88 -10.68 -2.34
CA PHE A 358 -19.29 -9.33 -1.99
C PHE A 358 -20.54 -8.85 -2.75
N ARG A 359 -20.93 -9.53 -3.82
CA ARG A 359 -22.09 -9.17 -4.65
C ARG A 359 -23.31 -10.05 -4.35
N ALA A 360 -23.21 -10.98 -3.42
CA ALA A 360 -24.34 -11.78 -2.94
C ALA A 360 -25.38 -10.91 -2.22
N GLU A 361 -26.65 -11.31 -2.32
CA GLU A 361 -27.75 -10.73 -1.51
C GLU A 361 -27.61 -11.20 -0.07
N VAL A 362 -27.79 -10.27 0.88
CA VAL A 362 -27.78 -10.57 2.31
C VAL A 362 -29.14 -10.26 2.92
N THR A 363 -29.59 -11.11 3.84
CA THR A 363 -30.86 -10.90 4.54
C THR A 363 -30.75 -9.74 5.53
N SER A 364 -31.87 -9.07 5.80
CA SER A 364 -31.96 -7.88 6.66
C SER A 364 -31.44 -8.07 8.10
N SER A 365 -31.26 -9.31 8.57
CA SER A 365 -30.65 -9.61 9.87
C SER A 365 -29.16 -9.21 9.98
N TRP A 366 -28.45 -9.09 8.85
CA TRP A 366 -27.10 -8.53 8.79
C TRP A 366 -27.06 -7.02 9.12
N HIS A 367 -28.08 -6.26 8.69
CA HIS A 367 -28.15 -4.81 8.95
C HIS A 367 -28.24 -4.46 10.43
N ILE A 368 -28.94 -5.25 11.23
CA ILE A 368 -29.11 -5.02 12.67
C ILE A 368 -27.79 -5.24 13.42
N LYS A 369 -26.91 -6.14 12.94
CA LYS A 369 -25.61 -6.41 13.57
C LYS A 369 -24.53 -5.38 13.21
N ALA A 370 -24.60 -4.78 12.02
CA ALA A 370 -23.65 -3.74 11.58
C ALA A 370 -23.89 -2.38 12.27
N THR A 371 -25.16 -2.05 12.53
CA THR A 371 -25.56 -0.75 13.13
C THR A 371 -25.46 -0.70 14.66
N ARG A 372 -25.46 -1.85 15.36
CA ARG A 372 -25.30 -1.95 16.82
C ARG A 372 -23.85 -1.81 17.33
N ARG A 373 -22.89 -1.45 16.47
CA ARG A 373 -21.47 -1.29 16.83
C ARG A 373 -20.96 0.15 16.71
N VAL A 374 -21.86 1.14 16.69
CA VAL A 374 -21.52 2.56 16.85
C VAL A 374 -21.69 2.95 18.31
#